data_AF-A0A7S1NHL3-F1
#
_entry.id   AF-A0A7S1NHL3-F1
#
_cell.length_a   1.000
_cell.length_b   1.000
_cell.length_c   1.000
_cell.angle_alpha   90.00
_cell.angle_beta   90.00
_cell.angle_gamma   90.00
#
_symmetry.space_group_name_H-M   'P 1'
#
loop_
_entity.id
_entity.type
_entity.pdbx_description
1 polymer ?
#
loop_
_entity_poly.entity_id
_entity_poly.type
_entity_poly.pdbx_seq_one_letter_code
_entity_poly.pdbx_strand_id
1 'polypeptide(L)'
;TTHWMVFTAASGGLVAGLDAGLVYNEWPTMAGQLIPLKELFMLDPWWRSVFDHDVTVQFDHRMFAYATVSLVAALSWVTARSPAPLPPQVALAMRCVRAAV
;
A
#
# COMPACT_ATOMS: atom_id res chain seq x y z
N THR A 1 -12.09 0.15 -5.54
CA THR A 1 -11.05 -0.83 -5.16
C THR A 1 -9.95 -0.90 -6.20
N THR A 2 -10.25 -1.16 -7.47
CA THR A 2 -9.24 -1.29 -8.55
C THR A 2 -8.29 -0.10 -8.64
N HIS A 3 -8.81 1.13 -8.58
CA HIS A 3 -7.97 2.34 -8.61
C HIS A 3 -6.92 2.37 -7.49
N TRP A 4 -7.28 1.91 -6.28
CA TRP A 4 -6.37 1.91 -5.13
C TRP A 4 -5.22 0.91 -5.26
N MET A 5 -5.50 -0.25 -5.86
CA MET A 5 -4.47 -1.25 -6.16
C MET A 5 -3.48 -0.73 -7.21
N VAL A 6 -3.97 0.01 -8.22
CA VAL A 6 -3.11 0.64 -9.22
C VAL A 6 -2.19 1.67 -8.58
N PHE A 7 -2.68 2.50 -7.65
CA PHE A 7 -1.83 3.43 -6.90
C PHE A 7 -0.76 2.71 -6.06
N THR A 8 -1.13 1.62 -5.39
CA THR A 8 -0.16 0.82 -4.60
C THR A 8 0.91 0.20 -5.50
N ALA A 9 0.55 -0.32 -6.68
CA ALA A 9 1.50 -0.87 -7.63
C ALA A 9 2.42 0.22 -8.23
N ALA A 10 1.85 1.37 -8.60
CA ALA A 10 2.62 2.49 -9.16
C ALA A 10 3.64 3.05 -8.15
N SER A 11 3.24 3.24 -6.89
CA SER A 11 4.17 3.64 -5.82
C SER A 11 5.28 2.60 -5.59
N GLY A 12 5.00 1.30 -5.75
CA GLY A 12 6.03 0.26 -5.70
C GLY A 12 7.07 0.39 -6.82
N GLY A 13 6.64 0.83 -8.01
CA GLY A 13 7.55 1.17 -9.11
C GLY A 13 8.48 2.34 -8.77
N LEU A 14 7.98 3.36 -8.06
CA LEU A 14 8.80 4.49 -7.58
C LEU A 14 9.83 4.02 -6.54
N VAL A 15 9.43 3.15 -5.60
CA VAL A 15 10.35 2.56 -4.61
C VAL A 15 11.47 1.78 -5.29
N ALA A 16 11.15 1.00 -6.32
CA ALA A 16 12.14 0.26 -7.09
C ALA A 16 13.06 1.18 -7.92
N GLY A 17 12.53 2.28 -8.46
CA GLY A 17 13.29 3.24 -9.25
C GLY A 17 14.29 4.08 -8.44
N LEU A 18 14.00 4.34 -7.16
CA LEU A 18 14.87 5.09 -6.25
C LEU A 18 15.74 4.22 -5.36
N ASP A 19 15.71 2.89 -5.52
CA ASP A 19 16.29 1.92 -4.57
C ASP A 19 15.83 2.15 -3.11
N ALA A 20 14.70 2.83 -2.93
CA ALA A 20 14.19 3.25 -1.63
C ALA A 20 13.82 2.06 -0.73
N GLY A 21 13.57 0.89 -1.34
CA GLY A 21 13.33 -0.36 -0.62
C GLY A 21 14.48 -0.79 0.28
N LEU A 22 15.71 -0.31 0.02
CA LEU A 22 16.91 -0.67 0.76
C LEU A 22 17.22 0.28 1.93
N VAL A 23 16.55 1.43 2.01
CA VAL A 23 16.87 2.52 2.96
C VAL A 23 16.37 2.19 4.37
N TYR A 24 15.10 1.79 4.50
CA TYR A 24 14.55 1.24 5.73
C TYR A 24 14.06 -0.19 5.51
N ASN A 25 14.85 -1.16 5.98
CA ASN A 25 14.52 -2.59 5.87
C ASN A 25 13.75 -3.11 7.09
N GLU A 26 13.63 -2.30 8.13
CA GLU A 26 12.86 -2.64 9.31
C GLU A 26 11.37 -2.47 9.04
N TRP A 27 10.57 -3.28 9.74
CA TRP A 27 9.12 -3.20 9.72
C TRP A 27 8.57 -3.54 11.12
N PRO A 28 7.56 -2.81 11.65
CA PRO A 28 6.79 -1.72 11.01
C PRO A 28 7.46 -0.35 11.08
N THR A 29 8.55 -0.20 11.84
CA THR A 29 9.28 1.07 12.00
C THR A 29 10.17 1.39 10.81
N MET A 30 10.56 2.66 10.67
CA MET A 30 11.58 3.20 9.77
C MET A 30 12.57 3.96 10.65
N ALA A 31 13.82 3.47 10.75
CA ALA A 31 14.82 3.97 11.71
C ALA A 31 14.32 4.07 13.17
N GLY A 32 13.59 3.05 13.64
CA GLY A 32 13.07 2.99 15.01
C GLY A 32 11.87 3.90 15.30
N GLN A 33 11.37 4.63 14.30
CA GLN A 33 10.14 5.42 14.38
C GLN A 33 9.04 4.82 13.52
N LEU A 34 7.77 4.93 13.91
CA LEU A 34 6.66 4.47 13.05
C LEU A 34 6.42 5.42 11.88
N ILE A 35 6.68 6.72 12.09
CA ILE A 35 6.55 7.77 11.09
C ILE A 35 7.80 8.63 11.20
N PRO A 36 8.70 8.64 10.20
CA PRO A 36 9.93 9.42 10.22
C PRO A 36 9.63 10.89 9.87
N LEU A 37 8.87 11.59 10.73
CA LEU A 37 8.35 12.94 10.47
C LEU A 37 9.45 13.96 10.16
N LYS A 38 10.66 13.73 10.66
CA LYS A 38 11.80 14.62 10.44
C LYS A 38 12.48 14.40 9.11
N GLU A 39 12.13 13.37 8.36
CA GLU A 39 12.78 12.97 7.11
C GLU A 39 11.80 13.02 5.93
N LEU A 40 10.50 13.20 6.22
CA LEU A 40 9.47 13.41 5.20
C LEU A 40 9.51 14.83 4.63
N PHE A 41 9.19 14.96 3.36
CA PHE A 41 8.97 16.25 2.68
C PHE A 41 10.18 17.20 2.66
N MET A 42 11.39 16.64 2.58
CA MET A 42 12.65 17.38 2.63
C MET A 42 13.03 18.18 1.38
N LEU A 43 12.49 17.82 0.21
CA LEU A 43 12.79 18.53 -1.03
C LEU A 43 12.04 19.87 -1.12
N ASP A 44 12.60 20.84 -1.85
CA ASP A 44 11.92 22.08 -2.22
C ASP A 44 11.60 22.09 -3.73
N PRO A 45 10.33 22.24 -4.14
CA PRO A 45 9.11 22.29 -3.33
C PRO A 45 8.77 20.93 -2.69
N TRP A 46 8.16 20.99 -1.50
CA TRP A 46 7.87 19.83 -0.62
C TRP A 46 7.21 18.64 -1.31
N TRP A 47 6.31 18.89 -2.29
CA TRP A 47 5.56 17.85 -2.99
C TRP A 47 6.42 16.95 -3.86
N ARG A 48 7.63 17.39 -4.26
CA ARG A 48 8.58 16.53 -4.99
C ARG A 48 9.02 15.33 -4.18
N SER A 49 9.01 15.46 -2.85
CA SER A 49 9.42 14.36 -1.97
C SER A 49 8.53 13.12 -2.14
N VAL A 50 7.27 13.28 -2.54
CA VAL A 50 6.33 12.19 -2.82
C VAL A 50 6.78 11.31 -4.00
N PHE A 51 7.65 11.84 -4.88
CA PHE A 51 8.10 11.15 -6.09
C PHE A 51 9.60 10.87 -6.11
N ASP A 52 10.40 11.77 -5.54
CA ASP A 52 11.85 11.81 -5.74
C ASP A 52 12.66 11.58 -4.45
N HIS A 53 12.03 11.65 -3.26
CA HIS A 53 12.71 11.44 -1.99
C HIS A 53 12.50 10.01 -1.50
N ASP A 54 13.56 9.21 -1.49
CA ASP A 54 13.57 7.80 -1.13
C ASP A 54 12.75 7.46 0.13
N VAL A 55 12.99 8.15 1.25
CA VAL A 55 12.27 7.93 2.52
C VAL A 55 10.77 8.20 2.39
N THR A 56 10.40 9.27 1.68
CA THR A 56 9.00 9.68 1.57
C THR A 56 8.27 8.71 0.63
N VAL A 57 8.89 8.34 -0.49
CA VAL A 57 8.38 7.34 -1.44
C VAL A 57 8.19 5.98 -0.78
N GLN A 58 9.16 5.53 0.03
CA GLN A 58 9.04 4.25 0.74
C GLN A 58 7.94 4.30 1.80
N PHE A 59 7.81 5.41 2.53
CA PHE A 59 6.74 5.60 3.50
C PHE A 59 5.36 5.57 2.83
N ASP A 60 5.17 6.34 1.75
CA ASP A 60 3.92 6.41 1.01
C ASP A 60 3.51 5.04 0.46
N HIS A 61 4.47 4.28 -0.10
CA HIS A 61 4.22 2.92 -0.57
C HIS A 61 3.73 2.00 0.56
N ARG A 62 4.35 2.04 1.75
CA ARG A 62 3.91 1.27 2.93
C ARG A 62 2.49 1.67 3.33
N MET A 63 2.16 2.96 3.35
CA MET A 63 0.82 3.44 3.70
C MET A 63 -0.25 2.98 2.69
N PHE A 64 0.06 3.01 1.39
CA PHE A 64 -0.83 2.48 0.37
C PHE A 64 -1.03 0.96 0.49
N ALA A 65 0.02 0.21 0.82
CA ALA A 65 -0.07 -1.22 1.08
C ALA A 65 -0.99 -1.53 2.27
N TYR A 66 -0.84 -0.81 3.40
CA TYR A 66 -1.72 -0.98 4.56
C TYR A 66 -3.19 -0.69 4.23
N ALA A 67 -3.45 0.38 3.50
CA ALA A 67 -4.81 0.73 3.07
C ALA A 67 -5.39 -0.32 2.11
N THR A 68 -4.57 -0.87 1.20
CA THR A 68 -5.00 -1.95 0.28
C THR A 68 -5.38 -3.20 1.05
N VAL A 69 -4.52 -3.68 1.95
CA VAL A 69 -4.78 -4.85 2.78
C VAL A 69 -6.04 -4.65 3.62
N SER A 70 -6.18 -3.49 4.26
CA SER A 70 -7.35 -3.16 5.08
C SER A 70 -8.64 -3.15 4.26
N LEU A 71 -8.62 -2.57 3.05
CA LEU A 71 -9.77 -2.54 2.16
C LEU A 71 -10.17 -3.93 1.68
N VAL A 72 -9.19 -4.76 1.29
CA VAL A 72 -9.45 -6.15 0.87
C VAL A 72 -10.02 -6.98 2.04
N ALA A 73 -9.48 -6.83 3.24
CA ALA A 73 -9.97 -7.51 4.43
C ALA A 73 -11.41 -7.07 4.78
N ALA A 74 -11.71 -5.77 4.75
CA ALA A 74 -13.05 -5.25 5.02
C ALA A 74 -14.07 -5.75 4.00
N LEU A 75 -13.74 -5.75 2.71
CA LEU A 75 -14.63 -6.27 1.67
C LEU A 75 -14.83 -7.77 1.77
N SER A 76 -13.76 -8.50 2.12
CA SER A 76 -13.84 -9.94 2.36
C SER A 76 -14.75 -10.27 3.53
N TRP A 77 -14.71 -9.47 4.59
CA TRP A 77 -15.56 -9.59 5.76
C TRP A 77 -17.04 -9.32 5.44
N VAL A 78 -17.32 -8.25 4.68
CA VAL A 78 -18.68 -7.88 4.27
C VAL A 78 -19.27 -8.92 3.33
N THR A 79 -18.53 -9.36 2.32
CA THR A 79 -18.99 -10.38 1.36
C THR A 79 -19.20 -11.74 2.01
N ALA A 80 -18.38 -12.12 2.99
CA ALA A 80 -18.56 -13.35 3.75
C ALA A 80 -19.85 -13.38 4.58
N ARG A 81 -20.41 -12.21 4.92
CA ARG A 81 -21.68 -12.08 5.66
C ARG A 81 -22.88 -11.74 4.79
N SER A 82 -22.68 -11.46 3.51
CA SER A 82 -23.77 -11.15 2.60
C SER A 82 -24.54 -12.42 2.24
N PRO A 83 -25.87 -12.47 2.43
CA PRO A 83 -26.69 -13.60 1.97
C PRO A 83 -26.98 -13.52 0.47
N ALA A 84 -26.66 -12.41 -0.19
CA ALA A 84 -26.91 -12.22 -1.61
C ALA A 84 -25.91 -13.02 -2.47
N PRO A 85 -26.35 -13.65 -3.57
CA PRO A 85 -25.44 -14.32 -4.50
C PRO A 85 -24.47 -13.29 -5.10
N LEU A 86 -23.18 -13.60 -5.00
CA LEU A 86 -22.14 -12.74 -5.56
C LEU A 86 -22.07 -12.92 -7.08
N PRO A 87 -21.86 -11.83 -7.85
CA PRO A 87 -21.52 -11.95 -9.27
C PRO A 87 -20.30 -12.87 -9.47
N PRO A 88 -20.24 -13.65 -10.57
CA PRO A 88 -19.20 -14.66 -10.77
C PRO A 88 -17.78 -14.08 -10.71
N GLN A 89 -17.58 -12.85 -11.20
CA GLN A 89 -16.31 -12.14 -11.11
C GLN A 89 -15.89 -11.83 -9.66
N VAL A 90 -16.84 -11.46 -8.79
CA VAL A 90 -16.59 -11.18 -7.37
C VAL A 90 -16.37 -12.50 -6.63
N ALA A 91 -17.14 -13.53 -6.93
CA ALA A 91 -16.98 -14.86 -6.35
C ALA A 91 -15.59 -15.45 -6.69
N LEU A 92 -15.14 -15.34 -7.95
CA LEU A 92 -13.81 -15.77 -8.36
C LEU A 92 -12.72 -14.97 -7.62
N ALA A 93 -12.82 -13.63 -7.60
CA ALA A 93 -11.88 -12.78 -6.88
C ALA A 93 -11.79 -13.15 -5.39
N MET A 94 -12.93 -13.38 -4.73
CA MET A 94 -13.00 -13.81 -3.33
C MET A 94 -12.37 -15.18 -3.10
N ARG A 95 -12.51 -16.12 -4.05
CA ARG A 95 -11.83 -17.43 -3.99
C ARG A 95 -10.31 -17.27 -4.12
N CYS A 96 -9.84 -16.40 -5.02
CA CYS A 96 -8.41 -16.09 -5.15
C CYS A 96 -7.86 -15.44 -3.89
N VAL A 97 -8.56 -14.45 -3.32
CA VAL A 97 -8.16 -13.79 -2.06
C VAL A 97 -8.06 -14.79 -0.92
N ARG A 98 -9.05 -15.68 -0.76
CA ARG A 98 -9.01 -16.72 0.29
C ARG A 98 -7.97 -17.82 0.05
N ALA A 99 -7.53 -18.03 -1.19
CA ALA A 99 -6.46 -18.98 -1.50
C ALA A 99 -5.05 -18.38 -1.32
N ALA A 100 -4.96 -17.05 -1.29
CA ALA A 100 -3.71 -16.31 -1.13
C ALA A 100 -3.38 -15.97 0.35
N VAL A 101 -4.29 -16.26 1.28
CA VAL A 101 -4.14 -16.11 2.74
C VAL A 101 -4.09 -17.48 3.38
#